data_AF-A0A8T2IF22-F1
#
_entry.id   AF-A0A8T2IF22-F1
#
_cell.length_a   1.000
_cell.length_b   1.000
_cell.length_c   1.000
_cell.angle_alpha   90.00
_cell.angle_beta   90.00
_cell.angle_gamma   90.00
#
_symmetry.space_group_name_H-M   'P 1'
#
loop_
_entity.id
_entity.type
_entity.pdbx_description
1 polymer ?
#
loop_
_entity_poly.entity_id
_entity_poly.type
_entity_poly.pdbx_seq_one_letter_code
_entity_poly.pdbx_strand_id
1 'polypeptide(L)'
;MFILEQEEYQREGIEWNFIDFGLDLQPCIDLIERPANPPGVLALLDEECWFPKATDKTFVDKLVQEQGTHSKFQKPRQLKDKADFCIIHYAGRVDYIS
;
A
#
# COMPACT_ATOMS: atom_id res chain seq x y z
N MET A 1 -10.26 -13.12 -8.10
CA MET A 1 -10.84 -14.38 -8.61
C MET A 1 -12.23 -14.62 -8.02
N PHE A 2 -12.43 -14.48 -6.71
CA PHE A 2 -13.68 -14.87 -6.02
C PHE A 2 -14.81 -13.81 -5.96
N ILE A 3 -14.56 -12.55 -6.35
CA ILE A 3 -15.57 -11.48 -6.25
C ILE A 3 -16.57 -11.57 -7.42
N LEU A 4 -16.07 -11.51 -8.66
CA LEU A 4 -16.90 -11.53 -9.87
C LEU A 4 -17.76 -12.79 -9.98
N GLU A 5 -17.25 -13.94 -9.53
CA GLU A 5 -17.99 -15.20 -9.54
C GLU A 5 -19.20 -15.14 -8.59
N GLN A 6 -19.00 -14.64 -7.36
CA GLN A 6 -20.09 -14.50 -6.38
C GLN A 6 -21.07 -13.39 -6.76
N GLU A 7 -20.61 -12.34 -7.42
CA GLU A 7 -21.48 -11.31 -8.02
C GLU A 7 -22.37 -11.88 -9.12
N GLU A 8 -21.87 -12.83 -9.91
CA GLU A 8 -22.67 -13.50 -10.95
C GLU A 8 -23.74 -14.39 -10.33
N TYR A 9 -23.44 -15.13 -9.25
CA TYR A 9 -24.47 -15.91 -8.52
C TYR A 9 -25.60 -15.02 -8.02
N GLN A 10 -25.27 -13.84 -7.48
CA GLN A 10 -26.29 -12.87 -7.06
C GLN A 10 -27.08 -12.32 -8.25
N ARG A 11 -26.41 -12.04 -9.38
CA ARG A 11 -27.04 -11.52 -10.60
C ARG A 11 -28.00 -12.52 -11.22
N GLU A 12 -27.66 -13.80 -11.20
CA GLU A 12 -28.51 -14.89 -11.68
C GLU A 12 -29.61 -15.29 -10.69
N GLY A 13 -29.63 -14.70 -9.48
CA GLY A 13 -30.63 -14.99 -8.44
C GLY A 13 -30.46 -16.36 -7.79
N ILE A 14 -29.25 -16.93 -7.84
CA ILE A 14 -28.92 -18.20 -7.19
C ILE A 14 -28.85 -17.96 -5.68
N GLU A 15 -29.51 -18.82 -4.90
CA GLU A 15 -29.40 -18.79 -3.45
C GLU A 15 -27.95 -19.11 -3.03
N TRP A 16 -27.21 -18.08 -2.68
CA TRP A 16 -25.79 -18.15 -2.34
C TRP A 16 -25.47 -17.28 -1.14
N ASN A 17 -24.69 -17.82 -0.21
CA ASN A 17 -24.17 -17.06 0.92
C ASN A 17 -22.77 -16.54 0.55
N PHE A 18 -22.58 -15.22 0.62
CA PHE A 18 -21.27 -14.62 0.33
C PHE A 18 -20.20 -15.20 1.26
N ILE A 19 -19.11 -15.68 0.68
CA ILE A 19 -17.95 -16.22 1.37
C ILE A 19 -16.82 -15.21 1.23
N ASP A 20 -16.37 -14.67 2.36
CA ASP A 20 -15.18 -13.83 2.43
C ASP A 20 -13.93 -14.71 2.58
N PHE A 21 -13.07 -14.67 1.58
CA PHE A 21 -11.80 -15.40 1.57
C PHE A 21 -10.65 -14.62 2.23
N GLY A 22 -10.86 -13.38 2.67
CA GLY A 22 -9.85 -12.56 3.34
C GLY A 22 -8.65 -12.16 2.47
N LEU A 23 -8.74 -12.37 1.15
CA LEU A 23 -7.69 -12.10 0.16
C LEU A 23 -7.84 -10.70 -0.45
N ASP A 24 -7.99 -9.68 0.38
CA ASP A 24 -8.04 -8.30 -0.11
C ASP A 24 -6.64 -7.69 -0.14
N LEU A 25 -6.13 -7.50 -1.36
CA LEU A 25 -4.86 -6.83 -1.63
C LEU A 25 -5.04 -5.33 -1.90
N GLN A 26 -6.27 -4.84 -1.98
CA GLN A 26 -6.58 -3.44 -2.26
C GLN A 26 -5.87 -2.49 -1.29
N PRO A 27 -5.75 -2.77 0.03
CA PRO A 27 -4.99 -1.88 0.91
C PRO A 27 -3.50 -1.76 0.53
N CYS A 28 -2.88 -2.83 0.04
CA CYS A 28 -1.48 -2.78 -0.39
C CYS A 28 -1.33 -2.04 -1.73
N ILE A 29 -2.28 -2.24 -2.64
CA ILE A 29 -2.33 -1.56 -3.94
C ILE A 29 -2.52 -0.06 -3.70
N ASP A 30 -3.52 0.32 -2.90
CA ASP A 30 -3.83 1.71 -2.55
C ASP A 30 -2.66 2.43 -1.88
N LEU A 31 -1.94 1.74 -0.97
CA LEU A 31 -0.73 2.29 -0.36
C LEU A 31 0.31 2.71 -1.42
N ILE A 32 0.40 2.01 -2.55
CA ILE A 32 1.39 2.28 -3.59
C ILE A 32 0.86 3.29 -4.62
N GLU A 33 -0.35 3.07 -5.14
CA GLU A 33 -0.82 3.73 -6.37
C GLU A 33 -1.85 4.83 -6.15
N ARG A 34 -2.44 4.95 -4.95
CA ARG A 34 -3.55 5.89 -4.73
C ARG A 34 -3.07 7.33 -5.02
N PRO A 35 -3.68 8.05 -5.96
CA PRO A 35 -3.17 9.37 -6.36
C PRO A 35 -3.42 10.46 -5.31
N ALA A 36 -4.48 10.33 -4.52
CA ALA A 36 -4.83 11.31 -3.48
C ALA A 36 -5.68 10.67 -2.36
N ASN A 37 -5.64 11.29 -1.17
CA ASN A 37 -6.51 11.02 -0.01
C ASN A 37 -6.48 9.59 0.59
N PRO A 38 -5.47 9.26 1.40
CA PRO A 38 -4.13 9.86 1.42
C PRO A 38 -3.33 9.42 0.18
N PRO A 39 -2.38 10.24 -0.34
CA PRO A 39 -1.55 9.87 -1.48
C PRO A 39 -0.65 8.67 -1.15
N GLY A 40 -0.52 7.75 -2.10
CA GLY A 40 0.34 6.58 -2.00
C GLY A 40 1.81 6.88 -2.27
N VAL A 41 2.65 5.83 -2.21
CA VAL A 41 4.10 5.92 -2.39
C VAL A 41 4.48 6.63 -3.69
N LEU A 42 3.85 6.26 -4.82
CA LEU A 42 4.18 6.84 -6.13
C LEU A 42 3.78 8.32 -6.22
N ALA A 43 2.58 8.66 -5.72
CA ALA A 43 2.11 10.05 -5.71
C ALA A 43 2.99 10.97 -4.85
N LEU A 44 3.44 10.48 -3.70
CA LEU A 44 4.37 11.24 -2.84
C LEU A 44 5.75 11.40 -3.47
N LEU A 45 6.23 10.39 -4.19
CA LEU A 45 7.50 10.46 -4.93
C LEU A 45 7.40 11.48 -6.08
N ASP A 46 6.31 11.44 -6.85
CA ASP A 46 6.04 12.41 -7.92
C ASP A 46 6.03 13.85 -7.39
N GLU A 47 5.42 14.09 -6.23
CA GLU A 47 5.40 15.42 -5.61
C GLU A 47 6.80 15.86 -5.13
N GLU A 48 7.52 14.98 -4.43
CA GLU A 48 8.83 15.31 -3.85
C GLU A 48 9.90 15.54 -4.92
N CYS A 49 9.90 14.78 -6.02
CA CYS A 49 10.92 14.94 -7.06
C CYS A 49 10.83 16.28 -7.82
N TRP A 50 9.74 17.03 -7.67
CA TRP A 50 9.57 18.37 -8.26
C TRP A 50 9.99 19.49 -7.30
N PHE A 51 10.21 19.21 -6.02
CA PHE A 51 10.46 20.24 -5.02
C PHE A 51 11.95 20.65 -5.01
N PRO A 52 12.27 21.95 -5.19
CA PRO A 52 13.66 22.40 -5.17
C PRO A 52 14.21 22.20 -3.74
N LYS A 53 15.20 21.32 -3.61
CA LYS A 53 15.84 20.83 -2.35
C LYS A 53 15.21 19.59 -1.70
N ALA A 54 14.25 18.93 -2.33
CA ALA A 54 13.89 17.58 -1.90
C ALA A 54 15.10 16.64 -2.03
N THR A 55 15.12 15.63 -1.17
CA THR A 55 16.10 14.55 -1.15
C THR A 55 15.37 13.25 -0.84
N ASP A 56 16.01 12.11 -1.10
CA ASP A 56 15.44 10.80 -0.75
C ASP A 56 15.04 10.74 0.74
N LYS A 57 15.82 11.40 1.61
CA LYS A 57 15.49 11.54 3.02
C LYS A 57 14.19 12.30 3.27
N THR A 58 13.96 13.44 2.60
CA THR A 58 12.71 14.21 2.79
C THR A 58 11.51 13.45 2.27
N PHE A 59 11.68 12.71 1.17
CA PHE A 59 10.67 11.80 0.66
C PHE A 59 10.30 10.72 1.68
N VAL A 60 11.29 10.03 2.26
CA VAL A 60 11.06 8.98 3.27
C VAL A 60 10.39 9.56 4.52
N ASP A 61 10.83 10.73 5.00
CA ASP A 61 10.22 11.39 6.16
C ASP A 61 8.74 11.73 5.90
N LYS A 62 8.41 12.23 4.70
CA LYS A 62 7.03 12.51 4.27
C LYS A 62 6.19 11.24 4.11
N LEU A 63 6.76 10.20 3.51
CA LEU A 63 6.10 8.90 3.38
C LEU A 63 5.75 8.31 4.76
N VAL A 64 6.67 8.41 5.71
CA VAL A 64 6.45 7.98 7.10
C VAL A 64 5.39 8.83 7.80
N GLN A 65 5.30 10.13 7.50
CA GLN A 65 4.26 11.01 8.03
C GLN A 65 2.87 10.62 7.52
N GLU A 66 2.71 10.41 6.21
CA GLU A 66 1.42 10.17 5.58
C GLU A 66 0.94 8.71 5.73
N GLN A 67 1.84 7.74 5.60
CA GLN A 67 1.52 6.31 5.57
C GLN A 67 1.98 5.54 6.82
N GLY A 68 2.57 6.22 7.80
CA GLY A 68 3.18 5.57 8.97
C GLY A 68 2.26 4.69 9.81
N THR A 69 0.94 4.90 9.75
CA THR A 69 -0.08 4.10 10.45
C THR A 69 -0.80 3.11 9.53
N HIS A 70 -0.47 3.07 8.24
CA HIS A 70 -1.10 2.18 7.27
C HIS A 70 -0.74 0.72 7.58
N SER A 71 -1.73 -0.19 7.56
CA SER A 71 -1.56 -1.59 7.97
C SER A 71 -0.56 -2.39 7.12
N LYS A 72 -0.28 -1.91 5.90
CA LYS A 72 0.70 -2.48 4.96
C LYS A 72 2.05 -1.75 4.95
N PHE A 73 2.21 -0.68 5.73
CA PHE A 73 3.45 0.09 5.84
C PHE A 73 4.14 -0.20 7.17
N GLN A 74 5.47 -0.28 7.16
CA GLN A 74 6.25 -0.46 8.37
C GLN A 74 7.53 0.39 8.33
N LYS A 75 7.85 1.04 9.45
CA LYS A 75 9.13 1.75 9.63
C LYS A 75 10.28 0.75 9.76
N PRO A 76 11.48 1.07 9.24
CA PRO A 76 12.63 0.19 9.34
C PRO A 76 13.04 -0.03 10.79
N ARG A 77 13.59 -1.21 11.11
CA ARG A 77 14.06 -1.50 12.48
C ARG A 77 15.44 -0.89 12.67
N GLN A 78 15.52 0.15 13.52
CA GLN A 78 16.70 1.00 13.72
C GLN A 78 18.03 0.29 14.02
N LEU A 79 18.02 -0.96 14.50
CA LEU A 79 19.22 -1.68 14.93
C LEU A 79 19.82 -2.62 13.88
N LYS A 80 19.13 -2.90 12.76
CA LYS A 80 19.59 -3.92 11.79
C LYS A 80 19.34 -3.58 10.33
N ASP A 81 18.34 -2.75 10.03
CA ASP A 81 17.86 -2.60 8.67
C ASP A 81 18.55 -1.38 8.02
N LYS A 82 19.22 -1.58 6.88
CA LYS A 82 19.70 -0.49 5.99
C LYS A 82 18.57 0.11 5.13
N ALA A 83 17.34 -0.25 5.44
CA ALA A 83 16.17 0.12 4.66
C ALA A 83 15.61 1.46 5.13
N ASP A 84 15.01 2.20 4.21
CA ASP A 84 14.37 3.47 4.51
C ASP A 84 12.90 3.28 4.91
N PHE A 85 12.23 2.30 4.31
CA PHE A 85 10.86 1.90 4.64
C PHE A 85 10.57 0.46 4.21
N CYS A 86 9.47 -0.10 4.70
CA CYS A 86 9.06 -1.47 4.44
C CYS A 86 7.59 -1.54 4.02
N ILE A 87 7.27 -2.42 3.06
CA ILE A 87 5.90 -2.69 2.63
C ILE A 87 5.59 -4.17 2.84
N ILE A 88 4.40 -4.47 3.36
CA ILE A 88 3.89 -5.83 3.57
C ILE A 88 3.06 -6.23 2.34
N HIS A 89 3.72 -6.87 1.38
CA HIS A 89 3.08 -7.42 0.19
C HIS A 89 2.38 -8.74 0.49
N TYR A 90 1.58 -9.21 -0.46
CA TYR A 90 0.93 -10.53 -0.37
C TYR A 90 1.95 -11.67 -0.19
N ALA A 91 3.13 -11.56 -0.80
CA ALA A 91 4.21 -12.54 -0.73
C ALA A 91 5.14 -12.35 0.48
N GLY A 92 4.90 -11.33 1.31
CA GLY A 92 5.71 -11.04 2.49
C GLY A 92 6.20 -9.59 2.57
N ARG A 93 6.94 -9.30 3.65
CA ARG A 93 7.58 -8.00 3.88
C ARG A 93 8.77 -7.81 2.93
N VAL A 94 8.83 -6.66 2.28
CA VAL A 94 9.98 -6.22 1.47
C VAL A 94 10.51 -4.91 2.05
N ASP A 95 11.84 -4.83 2.15
CA ASP A 95 12.58 -3.67 2.62
C ASP A 95 13.06 -2.85 1.40
N TYR A 96 12.76 -1.55 1.38
CA TYR A 96 13.08 -0.64 0.28
C TYR A 96 14.16 0.35 0.70
N ILE A 97 15.02 0.73 -0.26
CA ILE A 97 16.04 1.77 -0.14
C ILE A 97 15.69 2.83 -1.18
N SER A 98 15.60 4.08 -0.74
CA SER A 98 15.30 5.24 -1.56
C SER A 98 16.55 5.89 -2.13
#